data_AF-A4A7C3-F1
#
_entry.id   AF-A4A7C3-F1
#
_cell.length_a   1.000
_cell.length_b   1.000
_cell.length_c   1.000
_cell.angle_alpha   90.00
_cell.angle_beta   90.00
_cell.angle_gamma   90.00
#
_symmetry.space_group_name_H-M   'P 1'
#
loop_
_entity.id
_entity.type
_entity.pdbx_description
1 polymer ?
#
loop_
_entity_poly.entity_id
_entity_poly.type
_entity_poly.pdbx_seq_one_letter_code
_entity_poly.pdbx_strand_id
1 'polypeptide(L)'
;MTNTADLTRRRFLGATAGGFALSLVPGCSDTIPPGRYTQADIDLLAKQRIKEAEKKGKGPYGEQRYAGYRGLATLPWFDIDDRGQLVCIDDSLPGIVDVHAHLGMSILFKPQLDLQAATPRTRHLLDCDGSTPPCELDLDIYINGNFSPEALKDNERVLTTQGLWGNDVVRSHTIPNLIAEMDAMGVAHSFVLPIKLGLPFGDDLTEQWQNAITRAEVSDRLTTGCSVHPRDEDRVEQLRRYASGGSKLVKLHPTVQKFYPDDPSLMPLL
;
A
#
# COMPACT_ATOMS: atom_id res chain seq x y z
N MET A 1 9.42 22.20 30.14
CA MET A 1 8.41 21.28 30.72
C MET A 1 7.03 21.89 30.50
N THR A 2 6.49 21.71 29.30
CA THR A 2 5.11 22.07 28.96
C THR A 2 4.31 20.78 28.96
N ASN A 3 3.27 20.79 29.79
CA ASN A 3 2.45 19.64 30.16
C ASN A 3 1.61 19.19 28.95
N THR A 4 2.03 18.15 28.23
CA THR A 4 1.20 17.47 27.24
C THR A 4 0.06 16.78 27.96
N ALA A 5 -1.11 17.42 27.98
CA ALA A 5 -2.31 16.84 28.53
C ALA A 5 -2.59 15.50 27.84
N ASP A 6 -2.67 14.44 28.65
CA ASP A 6 -2.98 13.08 28.24
C ASP A 6 -4.34 13.06 27.52
N LEU A 7 -4.30 13.08 26.19
CA LEU A 7 -5.48 13.11 25.34
C LEU A 7 -6.11 11.73 25.35
N THR A 8 -7.05 11.48 26.25
CA THR A 8 -7.72 10.18 26.30
C THR A 8 -8.55 9.93 25.03
N ARG A 9 -8.65 8.66 24.59
CA ARG A 9 -9.43 8.23 23.40
C ARG A 9 -10.86 8.80 23.39
N ARG A 10 -11.47 8.97 24.57
CA ARG A 10 -12.81 9.57 24.76
C ARG A 10 -12.85 11.08 24.54
N ARG A 11 -11.77 11.82 24.84
CA ARG A 11 -11.67 13.27 24.60
C ARG A 11 -11.40 13.58 23.13
N PHE A 12 -10.62 12.75 22.43
CA PHE A 12 -10.46 12.83 20.98
C PHE A 12 -11.81 12.60 20.26
N LEU A 13 -12.61 11.62 20.71
CA LEU A 13 -13.96 11.34 20.18
C LEU A 13 -14.92 12.55 20.25
N GLY A 14 -14.83 13.36 21.31
CA GLY A 14 -15.64 14.58 21.44
C GLY A 14 -15.27 15.67 20.42
N ALA A 15 -14.02 15.68 19.96
CA ALA A 15 -13.53 16.64 18.96
C ALA A 15 -13.72 16.16 17.51
N THR A 16 -13.85 14.85 17.26
CA THR A 16 -13.93 14.26 15.91
C THR A 16 -15.33 13.89 15.43
N ALA A 17 -16.39 14.19 16.20
CA ALA A 17 -17.78 13.89 15.83
C ALA A 17 -18.27 14.59 14.53
N GLY A 18 -17.47 15.50 13.96
CA GLY A 18 -17.71 16.17 12.67
C GLY A 18 -17.10 15.49 11.43
N GLY A 19 -16.54 14.27 11.55
CA GLY A 19 -16.13 13.46 10.39
C GLY A 19 -14.91 14.02 9.65
N PHE A 20 -13.72 13.96 10.24
CA PHE A 20 -12.49 14.43 9.57
C PHE A 20 -11.20 13.88 10.24
N ALA A 21 -11.13 12.56 10.48
CA ALA A 21 -9.92 11.98 11.10
C ALA A 21 -8.67 12.06 10.19
N LEU A 22 -8.84 12.10 8.86
CA LEU A 22 -7.73 12.21 7.89
C LEU A 22 -7.16 13.64 7.76
N SER A 23 -7.90 14.68 8.14
CA SER A 23 -7.40 16.06 8.19
C SER A 23 -6.67 16.39 9.49
N LEU A 24 -6.68 15.48 10.47
CA LEU A 24 -5.91 15.61 11.72
C LEU A 24 -4.49 15.05 11.63
N VAL A 25 -4.09 14.46 10.49
CA VAL A 25 -2.68 14.14 10.23
C VAL A 25 -1.91 15.46 10.06
N PRO A 26 -0.97 15.81 10.97
CA PRO A 26 -0.21 17.04 10.91
C PRO A 26 0.73 17.01 9.70
N GLY A 27 0.28 17.59 8.58
CA GLY A 27 1.05 17.70 7.34
C GLY A 27 1.37 19.11 6.94
N CYS A 28 2.10 19.31 5.85
CA CYS A 28 2.33 20.64 5.28
C CYS A 28 1.05 21.49 5.32
N SER A 29 1.23 22.81 5.48
CA SER A 29 0.19 23.75 5.11
C SER A 29 -0.34 23.38 3.72
N ASP A 30 -1.65 23.51 3.50
CA ASP A 30 -2.23 23.44 2.14
C ASP A 30 -1.62 24.50 1.20
N THR A 31 -0.77 25.39 1.71
CA THR A 31 0.05 26.30 0.91
C THR A 31 1.27 25.59 0.32
N ILE A 32 1.19 25.33 -0.98
CA ILE A 32 2.33 24.89 -1.79
C ILE A 32 3.31 26.08 -1.90
N PRO A 33 4.61 25.92 -1.54
CA PRO A 33 5.58 26.99 -1.68
C PRO A 33 5.62 27.56 -3.11
N PRO A 34 5.69 28.88 -3.29
CA PRO A 34 5.79 29.49 -4.62
C PRO A 34 6.93 28.87 -5.44
N GLY A 35 6.64 28.43 -6.66
CA GLY A 35 7.61 27.79 -7.55
C GLY A 35 7.69 26.26 -7.46
N ARG A 36 6.94 25.60 -6.56
CA ARG A 36 6.74 24.14 -6.59
C ARG A 36 5.48 23.77 -7.36
N TYR A 37 5.55 22.73 -8.20
CA TYR A 37 4.46 22.27 -9.07
C TYR A 37 3.86 23.42 -9.89
N THR A 38 4.72 24.03 -10.69
CA THR A 38 4.37 25.18 -11.54
C THR A 38 3.40 24.78 -12.64
N GLN A 39 2.76 25.77 -13.28
CA GLN A 39 1.96 25.53 -14.49
C GLN A 39 2.78 24.83 -15.59
N ALA A 40 4.09 25.13 -15.69
CA ALA A 40 4.97 24.47 -16.63
C ALA A 40 5.12 22.97 -16.35
N ASP A 41 5.15 22.56 -15.07
CA ASP A 41 5.18 21.15 -14.67
C ASP A 41 3.88 20.44 -15.02
N ILE A 42 2.73 21.11 -14.79
CA ILE A 42 1.40 20.61 -15.17
C ILE A 42 1.31 20.41 -16.68
N ASP A 43 1.75 21.40 -17.46
CA ASP A 43 1.74 21.35 -18.92
C ASP A 43 2.68 20.27 -19.46
N LEU A 44 3.83 20.07 -18.81
CA LEU A 44 4.78 18.99 -19.15
C LEU A 44 4.16 17.62 -18.90
N LEU A 45 3.51 17.42 -17.75
CA LEU A 45 2.81 16.18 -17.43
C LEU A 45 1.67 15.92 -18.43
N ALA A 46 0.90 16.95 -18.81
CA ALA A 46 -0.14 16.82 -19.81
C ALA A 46 0.42 16.37 -21.17
N LYS A 47 1.53 16.96 -21.62
CA LYS A 47 2.24 16.56 -22.85
C LYS A 47 2.76 15.12 -22.76
N GLN A 48 3.29 14.71 -21.61
CA GLN A 48 3.76 13.35 -21.40
C GLN A 48 2.61 12.34 -21.53
N ARG A 49 1.46 12.61 -20.90
CA ARG A 49 0.27 11.74 -20.98
C ARG A 49 -0.23 11.58 -22.41
N ILE A 50 -0.21 12.64 -23.22
CA ILE A 50 -0.56 12.55 -24.65
C ILE A 50 0.41 11.63 -25.38
N LYS A 51 1.73 11.79 -25.18
CA LYS A 51 2.75 10.95 -25.81
C LYS A 51 2.66 9.49 -25.39
N GLU A 52 2.36 9.21 -24.12
CA GLU A 52 2.15 7.86 -23.61
C GLU A 52 0.92 7.22 -24.27
N ALA A 53 -0.20 7.95 -24.34
CA ALA A 53 -1.41 7.50 -25.02
C ALA A 53 -1.17 7.23 -26.53
N GLU A 54 -0.36 8.04 -27.20
CA GLU A 54 0.01 7.83 -28.60
C GLU A 54 0.91 6.60 -28.82
N LYS A 55 1.69 6.18 -27.81
CA LYS A 55 2.60 5.03 -27.90
C LYS A 55 1.97 3.71 -27.45
N LYS A 56 0.89 3.78 -26.68
CA LYS A 56 0.12 2.63 -26.19
C LYS A 56 -0.14 1.61 -27.31
N GLY A 57 0.12 0.33 -27.05
CA GLY A 57 -0.08 -0.77 -27.99
C GLY A 57 0.77 -0.75 -29.27
N LYS A 58 1.69 0.22 -29.45
CA LYS A 58 2.58 0.31 -30.62
C LYS A 58 3.97 -0.30 -30.38
N GLY A 59 4.16 -0.95 -29.22
CA GLY A 59 5.38 -1.69 -28.92
C GLY A 59 5.49 -2.98 -29.75
N PRO A 60 6.65 -3.66 -29.69
CA PRO A 60 6.87 -4.91 -30.42
C PRO A 60 5.94 -6.06 -29.99
N TYR A 61 5.29 -5.93 -28.83
CA TYR A 61 4.36 -6.92 -28.29
C TYR A 61 2.89 -6.59 -28.58
N GLY A 62 2.61 -5.46 -29.25
CA GLY A 62 1.24 -4.98 -29.48
C GLY A 62 0.57 -4.50 -28.19
N GLU A 63 -0.76 -4.47 -28.21
CA GLU A 63 -1.59 -4.02 -27.08
C GLU A 63 -1.68 -5.10 -25.99
N GLN A 64 -1.40 -4.70 -24.73
CA GLN A 64 -1.39 -5.61 -23.58
C GLN A 64 -2.66 -5.44 -22.74
N ARG A 65 -3.80 -5.94 -23.26
CA ARG A 65 -5.10 -5.89 -22.57
C ARG A 65 -5.67 -7.27 -22.29
N TYR A 66 -6.19 -7.46 -21.09
CA TYR A 66 -6.65 -8.75 -20.59
C TYR A 66 -7.96 -8.63 -19.82
N ALA A 67 -8.78 -9.68 -19.85
CA ALA A 67 -9.99 -9.76 -19.03
C ALA A 67 -9.63 -10.15 -17.59
N GLY A 68 -9.52 -9.17 -16.71
CA GLY A 68 -9.09 -9.38 -15.33
C GLY A 68 -7.62 -9.81 -15.22
N TYR A 69 -7.24 -10.30 -14.03
CA TYR A 69 -5.92 -10.91 -13.84
C TYR A 69 -5.86 -12.28 -14.48
N ARG A 70 -6.94 -13.07 -14.37
CA ARG A 70 -7.04 -14.39 -15.00
C ARG A 70 -6.82 -14.37 -16.52
N GLY A 71 -7.14 -13.27 -17.20
CA GLY A 71 -6.87 -13.10 -18.63
C GLY A 71 -5.38 -13.18 -19.01
N LEU A 72 -4.47 -13.01 -18.05
CA LEU A 72 -3.03 -13.19 -18.25
C LEU A 72 -2.65 -14.63 -18.60
N ALA A 73 -3.52 -15.62 -18.36
CA ALA A 73 -3.34 -17.01 -18.81
C ALA A 73 -3.31 -17.16 -20.36
N THR A 74 -3.58 -16.09 -21.11
CA THR A 74 -3.34 -16.06 -22.56
C THR A 74 -1.86 -15.91 -22.92
N LEU A 75 -1.02 -15.51 -21.97
CA LEU A 75 0.42 -15.44 -22.11
C LEU A 75 1.05 -16.80 -21.77
N PRO A 76 2.19 -17.16 -22.40
CA PRO A 76 2.78 -18.49 -22.26
C PRO A 76 3.38 -18.80 -20.88
N TRP A 77 3.45 -17.81 -19.99
CA TRP A 77 4.06 -17.92 -18.66
C TRP A 77 3.05 -18.20 -17.55
N PHE A 78 1.75 -18.20 -17.86
CA PHE A 78 0.69 -18.34 -16.86
C PHE A 78 -0.34 -19.39 -17.28
N ASP A 79 -0.99 -19.98 -16.28
CA ASP A 79 -2.15 -20.85 -16.46
C ASP A 79 -3.19 -20.59 -15.36
N ILE A 80 -4.36 -21.22 -15.49
CA ILE A 80 -5.39 -21.25 -14.46
C ILE A 80 -5.35 -22.62 -13.78
N ASP A 81 -5.12 -22.63 -12.45
CA ASP A 81 -5.12 -23.88 -11.68
C ASP A 81 -6.51 -24.50 -11.53
N ASP A 82 -6.58 -25.68 -10.91
CA ASP A 82 -7.82 -26.42 -10.65
C ASP A 82 -8.83 -25.67 -9.76
N ARG A 83 -8.36 -24.65 -9.04
CA ARG A 83 -9.15 -23.75 -8.18
C ARG A 83 -9.52 -22.45 -8.88
N GLY A 84 -9.20 -22.30 -10.16
CA GLY A 84 -9.51 -21.10 -10.93
C GLY A 84 -8.62 -19.90 -10.55
N GLN A 85 -7.42 -20.13 -10.00
CA GLN A 85 -6.44 -19.08 -9.72
C GLN A 85 -5.43 -18.96 -10.85
N LEU A 86 -5.02 -17.72 -11.16
CA LEU A 86 -3.88 -17.50 -12.05
C LEU A 86 -2.61 -17.97 -11.35
N VAL A 87 -1.78 -18.75 -12.03
CA VAL A 87 -0.48 -19.22 -11.56
C VAL A 87 0.59 -18.98 -12.61
N CYS A 88 1.79 -18.62 -12.19
CA CYS A 88 2.97 -18.60 -13.06
C CYS A 88 3.49 -20.04 -13.22
N ILE A 89 3.62 -20.47 -14.47
CA ILE A 89 4.07 -21.83 -14.84
C ILE A 89 5.49 -21.85 -15.42
N ASP A 90 6.13 -20.68 -15.56
CA ASP A 90 7.48 -20.57 -16.09
C ASP A 90 8.52 -20.87 -14.99
N ASP A 91 8.99 -22.12 -14.96
CA ASP A 91 10.00 -22.61 -14.03
C ASP A 91 11.43 -22.15 -14.38
N SER A 92 11.62 -21.48 -15.52
CA SER A 92 12.91 -20.92 -15.92
C SER A 92 13.22 -19.60 -15.20
N LEU A 93 12.21 -18.95 -14.62
CA LEU A 93 12.37 -17.71 -13.88
C LEU A 93 12.95 -17.99 -12.48
N PRO A 94 14.00 -17.26 -12.05
CA PRO A 94 14.43 -17.31 -10.66
C PRO A 94 13.33 -16.74 -9.76
N GLY A 95 13.32 -17.16 -8.49
CA GLY A 95 12.37 -16.65 -7.51
C GLY A 95 12.38 -15.12 -7.41
N ILE A 96 11.21 -14.52 -7.50
CA ILE A 96 11.03 -13.06 -7.47
C ILE A 96 11.22 -12.55 -6.04
N VAL A 97 11.89 -11.39 -5.91
CA VAL A 97 11.92 -10.62 -4.66
C VAL A 97 11.01 -9.41 -4.84
N ASP A 98 9.88 -9.43 -4.16
CA ASP A 98 8.97 -8.28 -4.10
C ASP A 98 9.44 -7.30 -3.03
N VAL A 99 9.71 -6.05 -3.43
CA VAL A 99 10.21 -5.00 -2.53
C VAL A 99 9.11 -4.12 -1.95
N HIS A 100 7.83 -4.40 -2.24
CA HIS A 100 6.73 -3.58 -1.75
C HIS A 100 5.41 -4.36 -1.65
N ALA A 101 5.21 -5.03 -0.51
CA ALA A 101 3.91 -5.53 -0.08
C ALA A 101 3.34 -4.74 1.11
N HIS A 102 2.04 -4.92 1.34
CA HIS A 102 1.33 -4.45 2.54
C HIS A 102 0.48 -5.57 3.10
N LEU A 103 0.30 -5.58 4.42
CA LEU A 103 -0.77 -6.32 5.08
C LEU A 103 -1.95 -5.38 5.38
N GLY A 104 -3.07 -5.94 5.80
CA GLY A 104 -4.24 -5.18 6.18
C GLY A 104 -3.94 -4.20 7.31
N MET A 105 -4.54 -3.02 7.25
CA MET A 105 -4.41 -1.99 8.28
C MET A 105 -5.75 -1.70 8.94
N SER A 106 -5.75 -1.51 10.27
CA SER A 106 -6.88 -0.98 11.03
C SER A 106 -6.35 -0.13 12.17
N ILE A 107 -6.43 1.20 12.03
CA ILE A 107 -5.55 2.11 12.78
C ILE A 107 -6.28 2.84 13.93
N LEU A 108 -7.48 3.43 13.73
CA LEU A 108 -8.12 4.24 14.78
C LEU A 108 -9.09 3.52 15.75
N PHE A 109 -10.10 2.80 15.26
CA PHE A 109 -11.34 2.54 16.02
C PHE A 109 -11.79 1.06 16.16
N LYS A 110 -11.19 0.08 15.47
CA LYS A 110 -11.55 -1.36 15.63
C LYS A 110 -10.44 -2.23 16.21
N PRO A 111 -10.74 -3.45 16.70
CA PRO A 111 -9.73 -4.41 17.14
C PRO A 111 -8.78 -4.75 15.99
N GLN A 112 -7.55 -5.11 16.35
CA GLN A 112 -6.50 -5.55 15.44
C GLN A 112 -7.04 -6.56 14.43
N LEU A 113 -6.67 -6.40 13.16
CA LEU A 113 -6.97 -7.38 12.14
C LEU A 113 -6.29 -8.71 12.49
N ASP A 114 -6.99 -9.82 12.28
CA ASP A 114 -6.37 -11.13 12.41
C ASP A 114 -5.53 -11.40 11.16
N LEU A 115 -4.24 -11.03 11.23
CA LEU A 115 -3.29 -11.24 10.14
C LEU A 115 -2.93 -12.72 9.92
N GLN A 116 -3.42 -13.63 10.78
CA GLN A 116 -3.23 -15.08 10.65
C GLN A 116 -4.45 -15.76 9.99
N ALA A 117 -5.53 -15.02 9.78
CA ALA A 117 -6.74 -15.58 9.19
C ALA A 117 -6.53 -15.83 7.69
N ALA A 118 -6.84 -17.03 7.22
CA ALA A 118 -6.97 -17.31 5.80
C ALA A 118 -8.36 -16.88 5.31
N THR A 119 -8.42 -16.29 4.13
CA THR A 119 -9.68 -15.99 3.41
C THR A 119 -9.72 -16.72 2.07
N PRO A 120 -10.91 -17.02 1.50
CA PRO A 120 -11.03 -17.76 0.25
C PRO A 120 -10.29 -17.14 -0.95
N ARG A 121 -10.14 -15.82 -0.95
CA ARG A 121 -9.31 -15.06 -1.91
C ARG A 121 -8.84 -13.75 -1.27
N THR A 122 -7.76 -13.20 -1.81
CA THR A 122 -7.40 -11.80 -1.63
C THR A 122 -8.36 -10.92 -2.43
N ARG A 123 -8.86 -9.84 -1.83
CA ARG A 123 -9.59 -8.77 -2.50
C ARG A 123 -8.64 -7.60 -2.65
N HIS A 124 -8.16 -7.36 -3.86
CA HIS A 124 -7.26 -6.25 -4.16
C HIS A 124 -7.98 -4.89 -4.06
N LEU A 125 -7.22 -3.81 -3.91
CA LEU A 125 -7.79 -2.45 -3.96
C LEU A 125 -8.32 -2.15 -5.37
N LEU A 126 -7.53 -2.48 -6.39
CA LEU A 126 -8.00 -2.66 -7.75
C LEU A 126 -8.38 -4.14 -7.89
N ASP A 127 -9.65 -4.51 -7.82
CA ASP A 127 -10.05 -5.93 -7.93
C ASP A 127 -10.64 -6.25 -9.30
N CYS A 128 -9.77 -6.46 -10.29
CA CYS A 128 -10.18 -6.66 -11.67
C CYS A 128 -10.87 -8.00 -11.96
N ASP A 129 -10.69 -9.00 -11.11
CA ASP A 129 -11.43 -10.27 -11.15
C ASP A 129 -12.68 -10.26 -10.26
N GLY A 130 -12.93 -9.16 -9.53
CA GLY A 130 -14.05 -9.02 -8.60
C GLY A 130 -15.39 -8.67 -9.27
N SER A 131 -15.39 -8.30 -10.55
CA SER A 131 -16.58 -7.94 -11.32
C SER A 131 -16.96 -9.01 -12.36
N THR A 132 -18.23 -9.01 -12.77
CA THR A 132 -18.73 -9.84 -13.88
C THR A 132 -19.44 -8.95 -14.90
N PRO A 133 -18.91 -8.78 -16.13
CA PRO A 133 -17.64 -9.31 -16.61
C PRO A 133 -16.43 -8.74 -15.85
N PRO A 134 -15.25 -9.40 -15.89
CA PRO A 134 -14.02 -8.86 -15.34
C PRO A 134 -13.69 -7.48 -15.93
N CYS A 135 -12.90 -6.69 -15.20
CA CYS A 135 -12.38 -5.43 -15.71
C CYS A 135 -11.51 -5.68 -16.97
N GLU A 136 -11.39 -4.69 -17.85
CA GLU A 136 -10.32 -4.69 -18.85
C GLU A 136 -9.03 -4.21 -18.18
N LEU A 137 -8.11 -5.14 -17.93
CA LEU A 137 -6.79 -4.87 -17.37
C LEU A 137 -5.84 -4.46 -18.50
N ASP A 138 -5.39 -3.23 -18.45
CA ASP A 138 -4.46 -2.61 -19.39
C ASP A 138 -3.08 -2.43 -18.76
N LEU A 139 -2.10 -3.16 -19.28
CA LEU A 139 -0.70 -3.12 -18.82
C LEU A 139 0.13 -2.07 -19.55
N ASP A 140 -0.43 -1.38 -20.56
CA ASP A 140 0.27 -0.30 -21.27
C ASP A 140 0.17 1.05 -20.55
N ILE A 141 -0.58 1.12 -19.45
CA ILE A 141 -0.78 2.33 -18.64
C ILE A 141 -0.33 2.11 -17.20
N TYR A 142 -0.21 3.22 -16.46
CA TYR A 142 -0.04 3.13 -15.01
C TYR A 142 -1.22 2.37 -14.39
N ILE A 143 -0.96 1.40 -13.51
CA ILE A 143 -1.95 0.42 -13.05
C ILE A 143 -3.23 1.06 -12.47
N ASN A 144 -3.13 2.20 -11.77
CA ASN A 144 -4.31 2.90 -11.24
C ASN A 144 -5.18 3.55 -12.33
N GLY A 145 -4.70 3.65 -13.57
CA GLY A 145 -5.51 4.05 -14.71
C GLY A 145 -6.58 3.03 -15.08
N ASN A 146 -6.50 1.79 -14.56
CA ASN A 146 -7.50 0.75 -14.75
C ASN A 146 -8.73 0.88 -13.83
N PHE A 147 -8.71 1.80 -12.85
CA PHE A 147 -9.92 2.04 -12.06
C PHE A 147 -10.98 2.75 -12.91
N SER A 148 -12.20 2.23 -12.93
CA SER A 148 -13.36 3.01 -13.37
C SER A 148 -13.65 4.15 -12.37
N PRO A 149 -14.40 5.20 -12.78
CA PRO A 149 -14.84 6.24 -11.85
C PRO A 149 -15.57 5.69 -10.62
N GLU A 150 -16.38 4.65 -10.80
CA GLU A 150 -17.09 3.96 -9.72
C GLU A 150 -16.12 3.20 -8.82
N ALA A 151 -15.18 2.46 -9.39
CA ALA A 151 -14.17 1.72 -8.65
C ALA A 151 -13.24 2.65 -7.85
N LEU A 152 -12.91 3.84 -8.39
CA LEU A 152 -12.18 4.88 -7.65
C LEU A 152 -12.96 5.34 -6.42
N LYS A 153 -14.25 5.65 -6.59
CA LYS A 153 -15.11 6.10 -5.48
C LYS A 153 -15.26 5.03 -4.39
N ASP A 154 -15.41 3.77 -4.81
CA ASP A 154 -15.46 2.64 -3.87
C ASP A 154 -14.11 2.45 -3.16
N ASN A 155 -12.99 2.60 -3.88
CA ASN A 155 -11.67 2.54 -3.29
C ASN A 155 -11.42 3.68 -2.29
N GLU A 156 -11.86 4.91 -2.56
CA GLU A 156 -11.82 6.02 -1.59
C GLU A 156 -12.55 5.67 -0.29
N ARG A 157 -13.71 5.01 -0.40
CA ARG A 157 -14.47 4.51 0.75
C ARG A 157 -13.72 3.37 1.47
N VAL A 158 -13.11 2.44 0.75
CA VAL A 158 -12.28 1.37 1.31
C VAL A 158 -11.12 1.96 2.10
N LEU A 159 -10.34 2.87 1.52
CA LEU A 159 -9.20 3.52 2.17
C LEU A 159 -9.62 4.33 3.40
N THR A 160 -10.73 5.06 3.30
CA THR A 160 -11.28 5.82 4.44
C THR A 160 -11.70 4.89 5.57
N THR A 161 -12.41 3.81 5.26
CA THR A 161 -12.87 2.84 6.28
C THR A 161 -11.75 1.98 6.84
N GLN A 162 -10.70 1.70 6.06
CA GLN A 162 -9.47 1.03 6.50
C GLN A 162 -8.80 1.81 7.63
N GLY A 163 -8.58 3.12 7.44
CA GLY A 163 -7.97 3.97 8.47
C GLY A 163 -8.79 4.05 9.76
N LEU A 164 -10.12 3.95 9.65
CA LEU A 164 -11.03 4.07 10.78
C LEU A 164 -11.30 2.75 11.50
N TRP A 165 -11.81 1.74 10.81
CA TRP A 165 -12.32 0.51 11.45
C TRP A 165 -12.09 -0.78 10.65
N GLY A 166 -11.30 -0.75 9.58
CA GLY A 166 -11.11 -1.89 8.68
C GLY A 166 -12.38 -2.27 7.90
N ASN A 167 -12.22 -3.02 6.82
CA ASN A 167 -13.33 -3.47 5.97
C ASN A 167 -13.03 -4.87 5.41
N ASP A 168 -13.98 -5.45 4.69
CA ASP A 168 -13.86 -6.82 4.19
C ASP A 168 -12.77 -6.99 3.12
N VAL A 169 -12.35 -5.90 2.47
CA VAL A 169 -11.22 -5.92 1.53
C VAL A 169 -9.93 -6.12 2.32
N VAL A 170 -9.66 -5.26 3.31
CA VAL A 170 -8.41 -5.33 4.10
C VAL A 170 -8.37 -6.51 5.07
N ARG A 171 -9.51 -7.15 5.37
CA ARG A 171 -9.56 -8.43 6.09
C ARG A 171 -9.00 -9.60 5.30
N SER A 172 -8.86 -9.47 3.98
CA SER A 172 -8.23 -10.47 3.12
C SER A 172 -6.72 -10.24 2.92
N HIS A 173 -6.19 -9.11 3.39
CA HIS A 173 -4.76 -8.76 3.29
C HIS A 173 -3.98 -9.36 4.46
N THR A 174 -3.95 -10.69 4.53
CA THR A 174 -3.37 -11.45 5.65
C THR A 174 -2.11 -12.20 5.21
N ILE A 175 -1.34 -12.72 6.17
CA ILE A 175 -0.11 -13.46 5.88
C ILE A 175 -0.39 -14.73 5.05
N PRO A 176 -1.37 -15.59 5.40
CA PRO A 176 -1.66 -16.77 4.59
C PRO A 176 -2.06 -16.43 3.15
N ASN A 177 -2.83 -15.36 2.96
CA ASN A 177 -3.26 -14.92 1.64
C ASN A 177 -2.11 -14.35 0.82
N LEU A 178 -1.22 -13.55 1.42
CA LEU A 178 -0.02 -13.06 0.76
C LEU A 178 0.91 -14.22 0.36
N ILE A 179 1.14 -15.20 1.24
CA ILE A 179 1.96 -16.38 0.91
C ILE A 179 1.33 -17.18 -0.24
N ALA A 180 0.01 -17.37 -0.25
CA ALA A 180 -0.66 -18.07 -1.35
C ALA A 180 -0.50 -17.34 -2.70
N GLU A 181 -0.58 -16.01 -2.72
CA GLU A 181 -0.32 -15.22 -3.93
C GLU A 181 1.15 -15.24 -4.34
N MET A 182 2.06 -15.21 -3.36
CA MET A 182 3.49 -15.37 -3.61
C MET A 182 3.81 -16.71 -4.26
N ASP A 183 3.25 -17.81 -3.73
CA ASP A 183 3.44 -19.15 -4.27
C ASP A 183 2.84 -19.26 -5.68
N ALA A 184 1.65 -18.69 -5.91
CA ALA A 184 1.03 -18.67 -7.23
C ALA A 184 1.87 -17.93 -8.28
N MET A 185 2.54 -16.83 -7.90
CA MET A 185 3.27 -15.95 -8.81
C MET A 185 4.79 -16.17 -8.85
N GLY A 186 5.32 -17.18 -8.14
CA GLY A 186 6.77 -17.43 -8.09
C GLY A 186 7.56 -16.39 -7.27
N VAL A 187 6.91 -15.70 -6.33
CA VAL A 187 7.57 -14.77 -5.41
C VAL A 187 8.20 -15.54 -4.25
N ALA A 188 9.53 -15.58 -4.24
CA ALA A 188 10.30 -16.28 -3.23
C ALA A 188 10.35 -15.49 -1.92
N HIS A 189 10.46 -14.16 -1.98
CA HIS A 189 10.56 -13.32 -0.79
C HIS A 189 9.84 -11.99 -0.99
N SER A 190 9.17 -11.46 0.03
CA SER A 190 8.53 -10.14 -0.02
C SER A 190 8.90 -9.25 1.17
N PHE A 191 9.10 -7.97 0.89
CA PHE A 191 9.26 -6.93 1.89
C PHE A 191 7.91 -6.27 2.22
N VAL A 192 7.47 -6.45 3.46
CA VAL A 192 6.19 -5.90 3.94
C VAL A 192 6.44 -4.53 4.56
N LEU A 193 5.89 -3.48 3.95
CA LEU A 193 6.24 -2.09 4.25
C LEU A 193 5.12 -1.36 5.02
N PRO A 194 5.21 -1.20 6.35
CA PRO A 194 4.22 -0.42 7.10
C PRO A 194 4.28 1.07 6.75
N ILE A 195 3.26 1.84 7.11
CA ILE A 195 3.26 3.31 6.98
C ILE A 195 2.89 3.91 8.34
N LYS A 196 3.78 4.76 8.88
CA LYS A 196 3.50 5.52 10.12
C LYS A 196 2.68 6.76 9.79
N LEU A 197 1.43 6.82 10.23
CA LEU A 197 0.50 7.91 9.89
C LEU A 197 0.69 9.18 10.75
N GLY A 198 1.45 9.12 11.83
CA GLY A 198 1.60 10.23 12.78
C GLY A 198 0.37 10.41 13.69
N LEU A 199 -0.37 9.33 13.94
CA LEU A 199 -1.55 9.37 14.81
C LEU A 199 -1.14 9.11 16.27
N PRO A 200 -1.83 9.74 17.24
CA PRO A 200 -1.45 9.63 18.65
C PRO A 200 -1.70 8.24 19.26
N PHE A 201 -2.51 7.40 18.62
CA PHE A 201 -2.85 6.05 19.09
C PHE A 201 -3.01 5.09 17.89
N GLY A 202 -2.70 3.80 18.10
CA GLY A 202 -2.95 2.72 17.13
C GLY A 202 -2.06 2.73 15.88
N ASP A 203 -1.06 3.61 15.85
CA ASP A 203 -0.12 3.78 14.75
C ASP A 203 1.21 3.06 15.04
N ASP A 204 1.10 1.77 15.32
CA ASP A 204 2.16 0.81 15.68
C ASP A 204 2.26 -0.33 14.65
N LEU A 205 1.98 -0.01 13.37
CA LEU A 205 1.94 -0.99 12.29
C LEU A 205 3.27 -1.72 12.10
N THR A 206 4.41 -1.05 12.33
CA THR A 206 5.73 -1.68 12.23
C THR A 206 5.84 -2.84 13.20
N GLU A 207 5.56 -2.60 14.48
CA GLU A 207 5.60 -3.61 15.53
C GLU A 207 4.53 -4.69 15.34
N GLN A 208 3.30 -4.30 14.99
CA GLN A 208 2.21 -5.26 14.76
C GLN A 208 2.56 -6.24 13.64
N TRP A 209 3.11 -5.76 12.52
CA TRP A 209 3.45 -6.60 11.38
C TRP A 209 4.70 -7.45 11.63
N GLN A 210 5.73 -6.91 12.30
CA GLN A 210 6.89 -7.69 12.76
C GLN A 210 6.46 -8.85 13.66
N ASN A 211 5.60 -8.58 14.65
CA ASN A 211 5.08 -9.59 15.57
C ASN A 211 4.22 -10.64 14.84
N ALA A 212 3.39 -10.21 13.89
CA ALA A 212 2.54 -11.12 13.11
C ALA A 212 3.37 -12.05 12.22
N ILE A 213 4.39 -11.52 11.53
CA ILE A 213 5.29 -12.30 10.68
C ILE A 213 6.11 -13.29 11.52
N THR A 214 6.63 -12.85 12.67
CA THR A 214 7.37 -13.72 13.60
C THR A 214 6.47 -14.85 14.11
N ARG A 215 5.24 -14.53 14.52
CA ARG A 215 4.26 -15.52 15.01
C ARG A 215 3.82 -16.52 13.93
N ALA A 216 3.77 -16.10 12.68
CA ALA A 216 3.47 -16.97 11.55
C ALA A 216 4.64 -17.89 11.18
N GLU A 217 5.84 -17.67 11.74
CA GLU A 217 7.06 -18.44 11.45
C GLU A 217 7.45 -18.43 9.96
N VAL A 218 7.21 -17.31 9.26
CA VAL A 218 7.48 -17.13 7.81
C VAL A 218 8.55 -16.08 7.54
N SER A 219 9.45 -15.81 8.49
CA SER A 219 10.51 -14.80 8.35
C SER A 219 11.53 -15.09 7.24
N ASP A 220 11.59 -16.34 6.76
CA ASP A 220 12.36 -16.76 5.58
C ASP A 220 11.70 -16.32 4.26
N ARG A 221 10.38 -16.11 4.25
CA ARG A 221 9.59 -15.64 3.09
C ARG A 221 9.24 -14.16 3.18
N LEU A 222 9.05 -13.62 4.38
CA LEU A 222 8.61 -12.24 4.60
C LEU A 222 9.57 -11.48 5.52
N THR A 223 10.08 -10.34 5.03
CA THR A 223 10.82 -9.38 5.86
C THR A 223 10.01 -8.11 6.07
N THR A 224 9.76 -7.73 7.32
CA THR A 224 9.13 -6.44 7.59
C THR A 224 10.12 -5.29 7.38
N GLY A 225 9.72 -4.28 6.63
CA GLY A 225 10.35 -2.96 6.70
C GLY A 225 10.00 -2.24 8.00
N CYS A 226 10.25 -0.94 8.04
CA CYS A 226 9.76 -0.06 9.08
C CYS A 226 9.32 1.29 8.49
N SER A 227 8.58 2.06 9.28
CA SER A 227 8.22 3.42 8.93
C SER A 227 8.25 4.29 10.18
N VAL A 228 8.68 5.54 9.99
CA VAL A 228 8.64 6.61 10.98
C VAL A 228 7.96 7.81 10.34
N HIS A 229 7.35 8.66 11.15
CA HIS A 229 6.83 9.92 10.64
C HIS A 229 7.97 10.96 10.63
N PRO A 230 8.27 11.64 9.50
CA PRO A 230 9.40 12.55 9.39
C PRO A 230 9.46 13.71 10.38
N ARG A 231 8.34 14.01 11.04
CA ARG A 231 8.23 15.11 12.00
C ARG A 231 8.27 14.65 13.45
N ASP A 232 8.31 13.35 13.71
CA ASP A 232 8.45 12.85 15.07
C ASP A 232 9.83 13.24 15.62
N GLU A 233 9.87 13.66 16.89
CA GLU A 233 11.10 14.11 17.54
C GLU A 233 12.12 12.98 17.68
N ASP A 234 11.66 11.75 17.89
CA ASP A 234 12.47 10.56 18.13
C ASP A 234 12.63 9.66 16.89
N ARG A 235 12.30 10.16 15.70
CA ARG A 235 12.28 9.39 14.44
C ARG A 235 13.60 8.64 14.13
N VAL A 236 14.75 9.24 14.47
CA VAL A 236 16.06 8.61 14.24
C VAL A 236 16.28 7.46 15.22
N GLU A 237 15.93 7.66 16.49
CA GLU A 237 15.96 6.63 17.52
C GLU A 237 14.99 5.49 17.20
N GLN A 238 13.79 5.80 16.72
CA GLN A 238 12.82 4.81 16.23
C GLN A 238 13.42 3.96 15.10
N LEU A 239 14.01 4.58 14.07
CA LEU A 239 14.66 3.83 12.98
C LEU A 239 15.77 2.92 13.50
N ARG A 240 16.62 3.40 14.42
CA ARG A 240 17.67 2.58 15.05
C ARG A 240 17.08 1.40 15.80
N ARG A 241 15.99 1.59 16.55
CA ARG A 241 15.27 0.50 17.23
C ARG A 241 14.74 -0.52 16.23
N TYR A 242 14.06 -0.10 15.16
CA TYR A 242 13.54 -1.02 14.15
C TYR A 242 14.65 -1.77 13.40
N ALA A 243 15.75 -1.10 13.06
CA ALA A 243 16.91 -1.74 12.44
C ALA A 243 17.51 -2.81 13.37
N SER A 244 17.63 -2.52 14.68
CA SER A 244 18.09 -3.50 15.69
C SER A 244 17.10 -4.66 15.87
N GLY A 245 15.81 -4.42 15.64
CA GLY A 245 14.74 -5.42 15.65
C GLY A 245 14.61 -6.23 14.35
N GLY A 246 15.50 -6.00 13.37
CA GLY A 246 15.57 -6.80 12.15
C GLY A 246 15.00 -6.15 10.89
N SER A 247 14.37 -4.98 10.96
CA SER A 247 13.90 -4.28 9.77
C SER A 247 15.05 -3.96 8.82
N LYS A 248 14.82 -4.20 7.52
CA LYS A 248 15.85 -4.02 6.48
C LYS A 248 15.57 -2.85 5.53
N LEU A 249 14.33 -2.36 5.46
CA LEU A 249 13.91 -1.28 4.59
C LEU A 249 13.14 -0.23 5.38
N VAL A 250 13.24 1.03 4.95
CA VAL A 250 12.44 2.14 5.47
C VAL A 250 11.43 2.58 4.42
N LYS A 251 10.15 2.58 4.77
CA LYS A 251 9.07 3.13 3.95
C LYS A 251 8.69 4.51 4.44
N LEU A 252 8.83 5.48 3.56
CA LEU A 252 8.25 6.81 3.71
C LEU A 252 7.23 7.02 2.58
N HIS A 253 6.10 7.66 2.89
CA HIS A 253 5.02 7.93 1.96
C HIS A 253 4.72 9.43 1.90
N PRO A 254 5.36 10.19 0.98
CA PRO A 254 5.24 11.66 0.90
C PRO A 254 3.80 12.19 0.93
N THR A 255 2.88 11.59 0.16
CA THR A 255 1.47 12.03 0.11
C THR A 255 0.71 11.78 1.42
N VAL A 256 0.87 10.59 2.02
CA VAL A 256 0.13 10.19 3.23
C VAL A 256 0.72 10.85 4.48
N GLN A 257 2.04 10.90 4.58
CA GLN A 257 2.78 11.53 5.69
C GLN A 257 3.03 13.02 5.45
N LYS A 258 2.52 13.57 4.34
CA LYS A 258 2.45 15.00 4.01
C LYS A 258 3.80 15.73 4.16
N PHE A 259 4.81 15.25 3.44
CA PHE A 259 6.15 15.85 3.35
C PHE A 259 6.66 15.84 1.89
N TYR A 260 7.68 16.63 1.58
CA TYR A 260 8.36 16.57 0.28
C TYR A 260 9.67 15.76 0.36
N PRO A 261 10.06 15.00 -0.69
CA PRO A 261 11.30 14.21 -0.66
C PRO A 261 12.59 14.99 -0.41
N ASP A 262 12.57 16.30 -0.63
CA ASP A 262 13.68 17.24 -0.40
C ASP A 262 13.48 18.12 0.84
N ASP A 263 12.49 17.81 1.67
CA ASP A 263 12.24 18.51 2.93
C ASP A 263 13.45 18.34 3.86
N PRO A 264 14.03 19.43 4.42
CA PRO A 264 15.17 19.35 5.33
C PRO A 264 14.93 18.43 6.54
N SER A 265 13.68 18.24 6.96
CA SER A 265 13.33 17.31 8.04
C SER A 265 13.64 15.84 7.75
N LEU A 266 13.78 15.47 6.47
CA LEU A 266 14.17 14.14 6.02
C LEU A 266 15.68 13.90 6.03
N MET A 267 16.51 14.94 6.00
CA MET A 267 17.96 14.77 5.88
C MET A 267 18.57 13.88 6.98
N PRO A 268 18.08 13.89 8.23
CA PRO A 268 18.55 12.95 9.26
C PRO A 268 18.15 11.48 9.04
N LEU A 269 17.26 11.19 8.08
CA LEU A 269 16.74 9.84 7.79
C LEU A 269 17.39 9.20 6.54
N LEU A 270 18.13 9.97 5.75
CA LEU A 270 18.82 9.55 4.52
C LEU A 270 20.29 9.23 4.80
#